data_AF-A0A2V9CS71-F1
#
_entry.id   AF-A0A2V9CS71-F1
#
_cell.length_a   1.000
_cell.length_b   1.000
_cell.length_c   1.000
_cell.angle_alpha   90.00
_cell.angle_beta   90.00
_cell.angle_gamma   90.00
#
_symmetry.space_group_name_H-M   'P 1'
#
loop_
_entity.id
_entity.type
_entity.pdbx_description
1 polymer ?
#
loop_
_entity_poly.entity_id
_entity_poly.type
_entity_poly.pdbx_seq_one_letter_code
_entity_poly.pdbx_strand_id
1 'polypeptide(L)'
;MSINLTLPTTPTRVGSLADPDRMHRVRLRLAYLVAAAGTMAMLVYGLSYYWSSAAQRALSPKHDYLKPSGAIGLRLGLFGVLLFLFIYLYPLRKKWAWLGRQGSSKRWLDFHVLLGLVAPVVVTFHSSFKFSGIAGVAYGIMIVVALSGVVGRYIYAQIPRSLNSAELSLQEAQEQSLRTATQLKNTGILSSRDIDGLLRLPDMKRVQSISLLGVLGRMLLFDVGFPLRIWRLRQKMLWSERRLWSLVGLGRGENAVLERAISMAREQTLLAKKILFLSKSHRMLHLWHIIHRPFSYSFAVLASIHVILMLMLGYY
;
A
#
# COMPACT_ATOMS: atom_id res chain seq x y z
N MET A 1 34.71 -5.13 -44.22
CA MET A 1 34.26 -4.16 -43.19
C MET A 1 33.60 -4.98 -42.07
N SER A 2 34.39 -5.42 -41.10
CA SER A 2 33.98 -6.35 -40.04
C SER A 2 33.26 -5.60 -38.94
N ILE A 3 31.98 -5.94 -38.71
CA ILE A 3 31.16 -5.39 -37.63
C ILE A 3 31.70 -5.95 -36.31
N ASN A 4 32.46 -5.14 -35.57
CA ASN A 4 32.83 -5.44 -34.20
C ASN A 4 31.59 -5.30 -33.30
N LEU A 5 30.92 -6.43 -33.05
CA LEU A 5 29.93 -6.56 -31.98
C LEU A 5 30.67 -6.66 -30.63
N THR A 6 31.19 -5.54 -30.13
CA THR A 6 31.54 -5.43 -28.72
C THR A 6 30.25 -5.32 -27.93
N LEU A 7 29.67 -6.47 -27.57
CA LEU A 7 28.67 -6.53 -26.52
C LEU A 7 29.30 -5.94 -25.25
N PRO A 8 28.61 -5.03 -24.52
CA PRO A 8 29.10 -4.55 -23.25
C PRO A 8 29.33 -5.77 -22.35
N THR A 9 30.55 -5.82 -21.79
CA THR A 9 30.97 -6.85 -20.86
C THR A 9 29.90 -7.06 -19.81
N THR A 10 29.58 -8.33 -19.61
CA THR A 10 28.63 -8.82 -18.62
C THR A 10 28.90 -8.09 -17.31
N PRO A 11 27.92 -7.42 -16.69
CA PRO A 11 28.09 -7.08 -15.30
C PRO A 11 28.31 -8.41 -14.60
N THR A 12 29.46 -8.51 -13.93
CA THR A 12 29.77 -9.54 -12.94
C THR A 12 28.48 -9.97 -12.26
N ARG A 13 28.22 -11.28 -12.16
CA ARG A 13 27.12 -11.82 -11.35
C ARG A 13 27.18 -11.08 -10.01
N VAL A 14 26.33 -10.07 -9.85
CA VAL A 14 25.99 -9.53 -8.54
C VAL A 14 25.29 -10.71 -7.91
N GLY A 15 26.04 -11.52 -7.16
CA GLY A 15 25.49 -12.61 -6.37
C GLY A 15 24.28 -12.05 -5.69
N SER A 16 23.12 -12.70 -5.87
CA SER A 16 21.83 -12.14 -5.47
C SER A 16 21.95 -11.67 -4.03
N LEU A 17 22.15 -10.36 -3.83
CA LEU A 17 22.21 -9.77 -2.50
C LEU A 17 20.85 -10.11 -1.92
N ALA A 18 20.83 -11.04 -0.97
CA ALA A 18 19.60 -11.56 -0.42
C ALA A 18 18.84 -10.35 0.10
N ASP A 19 17.75 -9.98 -0.59
CA ASP A 19 16.98 -8.78 -0.25
C ASP A 19 16.56 -8.92 1.22
N PRO A 20 17.12 -8.10 2.14
CA PRO A 20 16.96 -8.30 3.57
C PRO A 20 15.52 -8.08 4.01
N ASP A 21 14.68 -7.49 3.15
CA ASP A 21 13.26 -7.28 3.36
C ASP A 21 12.37 -8.32 2.67
N ARG A 22 12.92 -9.30 1.94
CA ARG A 22 12.13 -10.35 1.26
C ARG A 22 11.30 -11.14 2.28
N MET A 23 11.95 -11.61 3.33
CA MET A 23 11.31 -12.40 4.39
C MET A 23 10.22 -11.60 5.11
N HIS A 24 10.49 -10.32 5.39
CA HIS A 24 9.53 -9.41 5.99
C HIS A 24 8.27 -9.23 5.13
N ARG A 25 8.44 -9.03 3.81
CA ARG A 25 7.30 -8.93 2.88
C ARG A 25 6.48 -10.21 2.80
N VAL A 26 7.12 -11.37 2.86
CA VAL A 26 6.42 -12.68 2.90
C VAL A 26 5.60 -12.80 4.19
N ARG A 27 6.21 -12.53 5.35
CA ARG A 27 5.51 -12.53 6.65
C ARG A 27 4.32 -11.56 6.67
N LEU A 28 4.50 -10.36 6.12
CA LEU A 28 3.44 -9.37 6.04
C LEU A 28 2.27 -9.84 5.15
N ARG A 29 2.56 -10.43 3.98
CA ARG A 29 1.53 -11.02 3.11
C ARG A 29 0.80 -12.16 3.79
N LEU A 30 1.52 -13.04 4.46
CA LEU A 30 0.92 -14.13 5.23
C LEU A 30 0.01 -13.58 6.32
N ALA A 31 0.43 -12.55 7.06
CA ALA A 31 -0.41 -11.91 8.08
C ALA A 31 -1.70 -11.32 7.50
N TYR A 32 -1.65 -10.65 6.34
CA TYR A 32 -2.85 -10.19 5.63
C TYR A 32 -3.76 -11.36 5.21
N LEU A 33 -3.18 -12.46 4.69
CA LEU A 33 -3.96 -13.63 4.29
C LEU A 33 -4.64 -14.30 5.49
N VAL A 34 -3.93 -14.45 6.61
CA VAL A 34 -4.48 -15.00 7.85
C VAL A 34 -5.61 -14.12 8.38
N ALA A 35 -5.41 -12.79 8.39
CA ALA A 35 -6.46 -11.86 8.80
C ALA A 35 -7.70 -11.92 7.88
N ALA A 36 -7.49 -12.02 6.56
CA ALA A 36 -8.56 -12.16 5.59
C ALA A 36 -9.32 -13.49 5.73
N ALA A 37 -8.59 -14.60 5.94
CA ALA A 37 -9.17 -15.92 6.19
C ALA A 37 -9.98 -15.93 7.49
N GLY A 38 -9.45 -15.35 8.58
CA GLY A 38 -10.16 -15.23 9.85
C GLY A 38 -11.43 -14.36 9.73
N THR A 39 -11.34 -13.25 9.00
CA THR A 39 -12.49 -12.40 8.67
C THR A 39 -13.55 -13.18 7.89
N MET A 40 -13.15 -13.91 6.85
CA MET A 40 -14.05 -14.73 6.04
C MET A 40 -14.70 -15.83 6.88
N ALA A 41 -13.94 -16.51 7.74
CA ALA A 41 -14.47 -17.54 8.63
C ALA A 41 -15.53 -16.95 9.59
N MET A 42 -15.29 -15.77 10.16
CA MET A 42 -16.27 -15.06 11.00
C MET A 42 -17.50 -14.62 10.22
N LEU A 43 -17.33 -14.11 9.00
CA LEU A 43 -18.46 -13.77 8.11
C LEU A 43 -19.31 -15.00 7.83
N VAL A 44 -18.71 -16.11 7.40
CA VAL A 44 -19.43 -17.34 7.06
C VAL A 44 -20.14 -17.92 8.30
N TYR A 45 -19.44 -18.00 9.44
CA TYR A 45 -20.03 -18.51 10.68
C TYR A 45 -21.17 -17.62 11.19
N GLY A 46 -21.00 -16.30 11.13
CA GLY A 46 -21.95 -15.32 11.64
C GLY A 46 -23.00 -14.85 10.65
N LEU A 47 -22.95 -15.26 9.37
CA LEU A 47 -23.75 -14.65 8.29
C LEU A 47 -25.23 -14.60 8.61
N SER A 48 -25.80 -15.75 9.00
CA SER A 48 -27.22 -15.87 9.36
C SER A 48 -27.59 -14.95 10.53
N TYR A 49 -26.69 -14.80 11.50
CA TYR A 49 -26.91 -13.95 12.67
C TYR A 49 -26.80 -12.46 12.33
N TYR A 50 -25.77 -12.05 11.59
CA TYR A 50 -25.57 -10.64 11.23
C TYR A 50 -26.57 -10.14 10.19
N TRP A 51 -27.14 -11.01 9.36
CA TRP A 51 -28.18 -10.61 8.40
C TRP A 51 -29.57 -10.49 9.04
N SER A 52 -29.84 -11.20 10.13
CA SER A 52 -31.11 -11.15 10.85
C SER A 52 -31.39 -9.79 11.51
N SER A 53 -32.68 -9.48 11.69
CA SER A 53 -33.12 -8.30 12.44
C SER A 53 -32.72 -8.37 13.92
N ALA A 54 -32.71 -7.23 14.61
CA ALA A 54 -32.32 -7.19 16.02
C ALA A 54 -33.17 -8.10 16.92
N ALA A 55 -34.48 -8.22 16.64
CA ALA A 55 -35.39 -9.10 17.37
C ALA A 55 -35.08 -10.59 17.10
N GLN A 56 -34.85 -10.97 15.84
CA GLN A 56 -34.52 -12.34 15.47
C GLN A 56 -33.13 -12.77 15.99
N ARG A 57 -32.18 -11.83 16.09
CA ARG A 57 -30.86 -12.11 16.66
C ARG A 57 -30.95 -12.56 18.11
N ALA A 58 -31.83 -11.97 18.91
CA ALA A 58 -32.00 -12.33 20.32
C ALA A 58 -32.49 -13.78 20.50
N LEU A 59 -33.26 -14.29 19.53
CA LEU A 59 -33.77 -15.67 19.51
C LEU A 59 -32.79 -16.67 18.87
N SER A 60 -31.70 -16.20 18.28
CA SER A 60 -30.74 -17.06 17.61
C SER A 60 -29.90 -17.84 18.63
N PRO A 61 -29.65 -19.15 18.43
CA PRO A 61 -28.70 -19.91 19.26
C PRO A 61 -27.29 -19.31 19.26
N LYS A 62 -26.93 -18.54 18.22
CA LYS A 62 -25.63 -17.87 18.11
C LYS A 62 -25.54 -16.57 18.93
N HIS A 63 -26.65 -16.10 19.52
CA HIS A 63 -26.68 -14.84 20.24
C HIS A 63 -25.71 -14.83 21.42
N ASP A 64 -25.67 -15.91 22.21
CA ASP A 64 -24.82 -16.02 23.40
C ASP A 64 -23.32 -16.07 23.07
N TYR A 65 -22.98 -16.35 21.82
CA TYR A 65 -21.60 -16.33 21.35
C TYR A 65 -21.25 -15.00 20.70
N LEU A 66 -22.10 -14.49 19.81
CA LEU A 66 -21.76 -13.41 18.89
C LEU A 66 -22.12 -12.01 19.39
N LYS A 67 -23.06 -11.88 20.34
CA LYS A 67 -23.36 -10.59 20.98
C LYS A 67 -22.09 -9.98 21.63
N PRO A 68 -22.00 -8.66 21.85
CA PRO A 68 -20.78 -8.05 22.38
C PRO A 68 -20.27 -8.64 23.71
N SER A 69 -21.19 -8.99 24.62
CA SER A 69 -20.92 -9.72 25.88
C SER A 69 -21.02 -11.25 25.75
N GLY A 70 -21.10 -11.75 24.52
CA GLY A 70 -21.10 -13.19 24.25
C GLY A 70 -19.68 -13.75 24.26
N ALA A 71 -19.55 -15.08 24.36
CA ALA A 71 -18.24 -15.72 24.53
C ALA A 71 -17.23 -15.38 23.41
N ILE A 72 -17.68 -15.25 22.16
CA ILE A 72 -16.83 -14.85 21.03
C ILE A 72 -16.71 -13.33 20.97
N GLY A 73 -17.82 -12.61 21.15
CA GLY A 73 -17.84 -11.14 21.16
C GLY A 73 -16.85 -10.54 22.16
N LEU A 74 -16.83 -11.00 23.40
CA LEU A 74 -15.93 -10.52 24.44
C LEU A 74 -14.45 -10.78 24.07
N ARG A 75 -14.14 -11.98 23.57
CA ARG A 75 -12.77 -12.34 23.13
C ARG A 75 -12.30 -11.45 21.97
N LEU A 76 -13.19 -11.12 21.05
CA LEU A 76 -12.91 -10.16 19.97
C LEU A 76 -12.70 -8.75 20.53
N GLY A 77 -13.45 -8.35 21.57
CA GLY A 77 -13.26 -7.08 22.27
C GLY A 77 -11.88 -6.99 22.92
N LEU A 78 -11.49 -8.02 23.69
CA LEU A 78 -10.17 -8.12 24.32
C LEU A 78 -9.04 -8.14 23.26
N PHE A 79 -9.24 -8.89 22.19
CA PHE A 79 -8.30 -8.90 21.07
C PHE A 79 -8.22 -7.52 20.39
N GLY A 80 -9.34 -6.82 20.25
CA GLY A 80 -9.39 -5.44 19.76
C GLY A 80 -8.59 -4.47 20.63
N VAL A 81 -8.69 -4.58 21.96
CA VAL A 81 -7.88 -3.81 22.91
C VAL A 81 -6.39 -4.14 22.75
N LEU A 82 -6.04 -5.42 22.61
CA LEU A 82 -4.66 -5.84 22.36
C LEU A 82 -4.11 -5.20 21.07
N LEU A 83 -4.86 -5.29 19.95
CA LEU A 83 -4.51 -4.67 18.69
C LEU A 83 -4.34 -3.15 18.83
N PHE A 84 -5.27 -2.51 19.53
CA PHE A 84 -5.22 -1.09 19.84
C PHE A 84 -3.90 -0.73 20.56
N LEU A 85 -3.52 -1.44 21.62
CA LEU A 85 -2.25 -1.19 22.32
C LEU A 85 -1.04 -1.31 21.37
N PHE A 86 -1.00 -2.36 20.54
CA PHE A 86 0.09 -2.54 19.58
C PHE A 86 0.16 -1.45 18.50
N ILE A 87 -0.98 -0.90 18.07
CA ILE A 87 -1.02 0.22 17.12
C ILE A 87 -0.32 1.45 17.70
N TYR A 88 -0.50 1.75 19.01
CA TYR A 88 0.09 2.90 19.69
C TYR A 88 1.55 2.71 20.13
N LEU A 89 2.10 1.49 20.07
CA LEU A 89 3.55 1.29 20.22
C LEU A 89 4.34 2.03 19.14
N TYR A 90 3.80 2.17 17.91
CA TYR A 90 4.47 2.89 16.84
C TYR A 90 4.79 4.36 17.16
N PRO A 91 3.83 5.21 17.58
CA PRO A 91 4.16 6.56 18.03
C PRO A 91 5.01 6.55 19.30
N LEU A 92 4.79 5.60 20.23
CA LEU A 92 5.54 5.52 21.49
C LEU A 92 7.02 5.20 21.30
N ARG A 93 7.39 4.47 20.24
CA ARG A 93 8.79 4.13 19.96
C ARG A 93 9.70 5.33 19.75
N LYS A 94 9.12 6.48 19.36
CA LYS A 94 9.89 7.72 19.20
C LYS A 94 10.26 8.34 20.54
N LYS A 95 9.56 7.97 21.61
CA LYS A 95 9.79 8.47 22.97
C LYS A 95 10.57 7.46 23.82
N TRP A 96 10.50 6.17 23.49
CA TRP A 96 11.14 5.11 24.29
C TRP A 96 12.37 4.52 23.59
N ALA A 97 13.55 4.80 24.14
CA ALA A 97 14.84 4.43 23.54
C ALA A 97 15.00 2.93 23.22
N TRP A 98 14.53 2.05 24.11
CA TRP A 98 14.58 0.60 23.89
C TRP A 98 13.78 0.18 22.65
N LEU A 99 12.55 0.70 22.52
CA LEU A 99 11.66 0.40 21.41
C LEU A 99 12.17 1.04 20.10
N GLY A 100 12.86 2.18 20.19
CA GLY A 100 13.52 2.83 19.06
C GLY A 100 14.68 2.02 18.46
N ARG A 101 15.36 1.18 19.26
CA ARG A 101 16.46 0.30 18.81
C ARG A 101 15.98 -0.97 18.13
N GLN A 102 14.71 -1.33 18.29
CA GLN A 102 14.16 -2.55 17.70
C GLN A 102 13.74 -2.33 16.26
N GLY A 103 14.33 -3.06 15.31
CA GLY A 103 13.88 -3.10 13.93
C GLY A 103 13.92 -1.75 13.19
N SER A 104 13.57 -1.77 11.89
CA SER A 104 13.59 -0.57 11.07
C SER A 104 12.27 0.19 11.13
N SER A 105 12.32 1.51 10.93
CA SER A 105 11.10 2.36 10.90
C SER A 105 10.05 1.90 9.90
N LYS A 106 10.50 1.34 8.78
CA LYS A 106 9.65 0.79 7.74
C LYS A 106 8.84 -0.40 8.23
N ARG A 107 9.48 -1.36 8.91
CA ARG A 107 8.80 -2.58 9.42
C ARG A 107 7.77 -2.24 10.47
N TRP A 108 8.08 -1.30 11.36
CA TRP A 108 7.12 -0.77 12.33
C TRP A 108 5.91 -0.10 11.68
N LEU A 109 6.13 0.72 10.64
CA LEU A 109 5.03 1.33 9.90
C LEU A 109 4.19 0.29 9.16
N ASP A 110 4.82 -0.73 8.57
CA ASP A 110 4.11 -1.85 7.93
C ASP A 110 3.19 -2.57 8.93
N PHE A 111 3.68 -2.83 10.14
CA PHE A 111 2.93 -3.47 11.21
C PHE A 111 1.80 -2.56 11.72
N HIS A 112 2.06 -1.28 11.96
CA HIS A 112 1.04 -0.31 12.37
C HIS A 112 -0.11 -0.22 11.35
N VAL A 113 0.20 -0.19 10.05
CA VAL A 113 -0.83 -0.16 8.99
C VAL A 113 -1.60 -1.48 8.94
N LEU A 114 -0.93 -2.63 9.05
CA LEU A 114 -1.60 -3.94 9.12
C LEU A 114 -2.61 -3.97 10.27
N LEU A 115 -2.16 -3.63 11.49
CA LEU A 115 -3.02 -3.66 12.67
C LEU A 115 -4.15 -2.63 12.57
N GLY A 116 -3.87 -1.44 12.06
CA GLY A 116 -4.88 -0.39 11.83
C GLY A 116 -5.95 -0.77 10.81
N LEU A 117 -5.69 -1.75 9.93
CA LEU A 117 -6.69 -2.32 9.01
C LEU A 117 -7.45 -3.50 9.63
N VAL A 118 -6.79 -4.31 10.46
CA VAL A 118 -7.41 -5.48 11.10
C VAL A 118 -8.29 -5.07 12.28
N ALA A 119 -7.88 -4.09 13.07
CA ALA A 119 -8.61 -3.67 14.27
C ALA A 119 -10.06 -3.24 13.99
N PRO A 120 -10.35 -2.39 12.96
CA PRO A 120 -11.73 -2.06 12.62
C PRO A 120 -12.60 -3.28 12.34
N VAL A 121 -12.08 -4.25 11.59
CA VAL A 121 -12.80 -5.49 11.25
C VAL A 121 -13.11 -6.30 12.51
N VAL A 122 -12.13 -6.49 13.39
CA VAL A 122 -12.32 -7.18 14.68
C VAL A 122 -13.38 -6.49 15.53
N VAL A 123 -13.32 -5.16 15.64
CA VAL A 123 -14.26 -4.36 16.43
C VAL A 123 -15.66 -4.37 15.81
N THR A 124 -15.80 -4.43 14.49
CA THR A 124 -17.09 -4.61 13.81
C THR A 124 -17.78 -5.91 14.24
N PHE A 125 -17.03 -7.02 14.32
CA PHE A 125 -17.58 -8.29 14.78
C PHE A 125 -17.87 -8.29 16.28
N HIS A 126 -16.97 -7.73 17.10
CA HIS A 126 -17.20 -7.53 18.53
C HIS A 126 -18.51 -6.77 18.78
N SER A 127 -18.77 -5.70 18.04
CA SER A 127 -19.99 -4.89 18.22
C SER A 127 -21.25 -5.56 17.66
N SER A 128 -21.16 -6.74 17.04
CA SER A 128 -22.27 -7.35 16.30
C SER A 128 -22.89 -6.41 15.25
N PHE A 129 -22.08 -5.55 14.63
CA PHE A 129 -22.54 -4.49 13.71
C PHE A 129 -23.54 -3.51 14.37
N LYS A 130 -23.47 -3.33 15.70
CA LYS A 130 -24.26 -2.33 16.44
C LYS A 130 -23.35 -1.15 16.77
N PHE A 131 -23.68 0.03 16.24
CA PHE A 131 -22.90 1.25 16.44
C PHE A 131 -23.78 2.32 17.07
N SER A 132 -23.80 2.39 18.39
CA SER A 132 -24.62 3.35 19.14
C SER A 132 -23.85 3.98 20.31
N GLY A 133 -24.29 5.15 20.75
CA GLY A 133 -23.70 5.91 21.85
C GLY A 133 -22.21 6.22 21.63
N ILE A 134 -21.48 6.31 22.74
CA ILE A 134 -20.04 6.63 22.75
C ILE A 134 -19.23 5.60 21.95
N ALA A 135 -19.57 4.31 22.06
CA ALA A 135 -18.90 3.24 21.32
C ALA A 135 -19.09 3.38 19.80
N GLY A 136 -20.28 3.76 19.35
CA GLY A 136 -20.57 4.04 17.94
C GLY A 136 -19.77 5.23 17.39
N VAL A 137 -19.66 6.32 18.18
CA VAL A 137 -18.82 7.48 17.80
C VAL A 137 -17.35 7.08 17.73
N ALA A 138 -16.84 6.35 18.73
CA ALA A 138 -15.47 5.83 18.74
C ALA A 138 -15.18 4.97 17.49
N TYR A 139 -16.13 4.09 17.14
CA TYR A 139 -16.04 3.26 15.93
C TYR A 139 -16.00 4.10 14.65
N GLY A 140 -16.86 5.12 14.53
CA GLY A 140 -16.85 6.02 13.38
C GLY A 140 -15.50 6.73 13.21
N ILE A 141 -14.94 7.25 14.31
CA ILE A 141 -13.61 7.87 14.30
C ILE A 141 -12.54 6.85 13.92
N MET A 142 -12.59 5.63 14.46
CA MET A 142 -11.66 4.55 14.11
C MET A 142 -11.67 4.26 12.60
N ILE A 143 -12.84 4.19 11.96
CA ILE A 143 -12.96 3.99 10.51
C ILE A 143 -12.31 5.15 9.75
N VAL A 144 -12.57 6.40 10.13
CA VAL A 144 -11.95 7.58 9.52
C VAL A 144 -10.42 7.56 9.69
N VAL A 145 -9.92 7.20 10.87
CA VAL A 145 -8.49 7.07 11.15
C VAL A 145 -7.87 5.96 10.31
N ALA A 146 -8.49 4.79 10.22
CA ALA A 146 -7.99 3.66 9.42
C ALA A 146 -7.94 4.02 7.93
N LEU A 147 -9.01 4.59 7.37
CA LEU A 147 -9.06 5.03 5.97
C LEU A 147 -8.05 6.14 5.68
N SER A 148 -7.95 7.14 6.55
CA SER A 148 -6.92 8.18 6.41
C SER A 148 -5.51 7.61 6.54
N GLY A 149 -5.30 6.56 7.33
CA GLY A 149 -4.04 5.82 7.43
C GLY A 149 -3.63 5.16 6.11
N VAL A 150 -4.58 4.58 5.38
CA VAL A 150 -4.33 4.04 4.01
C VAL A 150 -3.87 5.15 3.07
N VAL A 151 -4.55 6.31 3.10
CA VAL A 151 -4.16 7.48 2.29
C VAL A 151 -2.76 7.96 2.66
N GLY A 152 -2.45 8.09 3.96
CA GLY A 152 -1.14 8.47 4.45
C GLY A 152 -0.05 7.49 4.02
N ARG A 153 -0.34 6.18 4.09
CA ARG A 153 0.57 5.13 3.62
C ARG A 153 0.84 5.22 2.12
N TYR A 154 -0.20 5.49 1.33
CA TYR A 154 -0.06 5.71 -0.10
C TYR A 154 0.84 6.90 -0.38
N ILE A 155 0.59 8.06 0.23
CA ILE A 155 1.41 9.29 0.06
C ILE A 155 2.87 9.02 0.47
N TYR A 156 3.09 8.35 1.60
CA TYR A 156 4.43 8.00 2.08
C TYR A 156 5.21 7.14 1.07
N ALA A 157 4.55 6.23 0.35
CA ALA A 157 5.20 5.39 -0.66
C ALA A 157 5.67 6.16 -1.92
N GLN A 158 5.16 7.37 -2.11
CA GLN A 158 5.49 8.25 -3.24
C GLN A 158 6.75 9.08 -2.99
N ILE A 159 7.22 9.18 -1.74
CA ILE A 159 8.46 9.88 -1.42
C ILE A 159 9.65 8.95 -1.74
N PRO A 160 10.60 9.37 -2.60
CA PRO A 160 11.81 8.62 -2.89
C PRO A 160 12.67 8.48 -1.62
N ARG A 161 13.33 7.33 -1.45
CA ARG A 161 13.98 6.95 -0.18
C ARG A 161 15.44 7.36 -0.08
N SER A 162 16.13 7.51 -1.21
CA SER A 162 17.49 8.03 -1.28
C SER A 162 17.42 9.54 -1.33
N LEU A 163 18.03 10.21 -0.34
CA LEU A 163 18.22 11.66 -0.36
C LEU A 163 18.94 12.09 -1.65
N ASN A 164 19.90 11.28 -2.11
CA ASN A 164 20.57 11.44 -3.42
C ASN A 164 19.62 11.41 -4.63
N SER A 165 18.42 10.82 -4.51
CA SER A 165 17.40 10.82 -5.57
C SER A 165 16.25 11.80 -5.30
N ALA A 166 16.19 12.36 -4.09
CA ALA A 166 15.22 13.38 -3.69
C ALA A 166 15.78 14.80 -3.91
N GLU A 167 17.10 14.95 -3.86
CA GLU A 167 17.85 16.16 -4.25
C GLU A 167 18.13 16.25 -5.74
N LEU A 168 17.86 15.17 -6.51
CA LEU A 168 17.87 15.23 -7.96
C LEU A 168 16.97 16.40 -8.37
N SER A 169 17.55 17.40 -9.02
CA SER A 169 16.75 18.45 -9.61
C SER A 169 15.78 17.77 -10.60
N LEU A 170 14.56 18.28 -10.72
CA LEU A 170 13.62 17.71 -11.69
C LEU A 170 14.22 17.68 -13.11
N GLN A 171 15.13 18.60 -13.40
CA GLN A 171 15.92 18.64 -14.63
C GLN A 171 16.83 17.41 -14.75
N GLU A 172 17.60 17.05 -13.74
CA GLU A 172 18.44 15.84 -13.73
C GLU A 172 17.60 14.55 -13.91
N ALA A 173 16.44 14.48 -13.26
CA ALA A 173 15.51 13.35 -13.43
C ALA A 173 14.98 13.25 -14.86
N GLN A 174 14.68 14.40 -15.49
CA GLN A 174 14.27 14.47 -16.90
C GLN A 174 15.42 14.11 -17.84
N GLU A 175 16.63 14.59 -17.60
CA GLU A 175 17.81 14.24 -18.38
C GLU A 175 18.11 12.74 -18.32
N GLN A 176 18.05 12.13 -17.13
CA GLN A 176 18.23 10.69 -16.98
C GLN A 176 17.13 9.91 -17.70
N SER A 177 15.89 10.42 -17.70
CA SER A 177 14.77 9.85 -18.47
C SER A 177 15.03 9.91 -19.98
N LEU A 178 15.53 11.05 -20.47
CA LEU A 178 15.90 11.24 -21.87
C LEU A 178 17.06 10.33 -22.29
N ARG A 179 18.11 10.21 -21.46
CA ARG A 179 19.22 9.28 -21.71
C ARG A 179 18.73 7.84 -21.82
N THR A 180 17.83 7.42 -20.92
CA THR A 180 17.22 6.09 -20.94
C THR A 180 16.38 5.90 -22.21
N ALA A 181 15.61 6.91 -22.61
CA ALA A 181 14.83 6.90 -23.85
C ALA A 181 15.73 6.67 -25.07
N THR A 182 16.85 7.39 -25.15
CA THR A 182 17.82 7.27 -26.24
C THR A 182 18.48 5.89 -26.26
N GLN A 183 18.87 5.36 -25.09
CA GLN A 183 19.41 3.99 -24.98
C GLN A 183 18.40 2.95 -25.48
N LEU A 184 17.13 3.07 -25.09
CA LEU A 184 16.06 2.18 -25.54
C LEU A 184 15.78 2.31 -27.04
N LYS A 185 15.81 3.53 -27.59
CA LYS A 185 15.68 3.80 -29.05
C LYS A 185 16.82 3.15 -29.82
N ASN A 186 18.05 3.28 -29.35
CA ASN A 186 19.24 2.69 -29.97
C ASN A 186 19.24 1.16 -29.94
N THR A 187 18.52 0.55 -28.99
CA THR A 187 18.39 -0.91 -28.93
C THR A 187 17.41 -1.43 -29.99
N GLY A 188 16.56 -0.58 -30.58
CA GLY A 188 15.63 -0.94 -31.66
C GLY A 188 14.44 -1.83 -31.26
N ILE A 189 14.37 -2.31 -30.02
CA ILE A 189 13.34 -3.25 -29.53
C ILE A 189 11.98 -2.57 -29.36
N LEU A 190 11.96 -1.30 -28.93
CA LEU A 190 10.75 -0.53 -28.71
C LEU A 190 10.63 0.60 -29.74
N SER A 191 9.46 0.74 -30.35
CA SER A 191 9.17 1.86 -31.24
C SER A 191 9.27 3.20 -30.48
N SER A 192 9.74 4.25 -31.15
CA SER A 192 9.80 5.61 -30.58
C SER A 192 8.47 6.07 -29.98
N ARG A 193 7.33 5.72 -30.61
CA ARG A 193 5.99 6.05 -30.07
C ARG A 193 5.69 5.34 -28.75
N ASP A 194 6.13 4.09 -28.62
CA ASP A 194 5.88 3.27 -27.43
C ASP A 194 6.76 3.75 -26.25
N ILE A 195 8.01 4.14 -26.53
CA ILE A 195 8.93 4.74 -25.55
C ILE A 195 8.38 6.09 -25.06
N ASP A 196 8.00 6.97 -25.99
CA ASP A 196 7.48 8.30 -25.65
C ASP A 196 6.16 8.17 -24.85
N GLY A 197 5.30 7.20 -25.17
CA GLY A 197 4.08 6.92 -24.41
C GLY A 197 4.31 6.43 -22.97
N LEU A 198 5.39 5.68 -22.72
CA LEU A 198 5.77 5.20 -21.38
C LEU A 198 6.43 6.28 -20.53
N LEU A 199 7.26 7.13 -21.14
CA LEU A 199 8.03 8.16 -20.45
C LEU A 199 7.30 9.51 -20.35
N ARG A 200 6.15 9.67 -21.02
CA ARG A 200 5.36 10.91 -20.97
C ARG A 200 4.82 11.18 -19.57
N LEU A 201 5.42 12.18 -18.92
CA LEU A 201 4.97 12.72 -17.65
C LEU A 201 4.14 14.01 -17.84
N PRO A 202 3.24 14.34 -16.90
CA PRO A 202 2.58 15.64 -16.87
C PRO A 202 3.61 16.78 -16.71
N ASP A 203 3.31 17.93 -17.31
CA ASP A 203 4.13 19.14 -17.14
C ASP A 203 4.12 19.61 -15.67
N MET A 204 5.29 20.01 -15.18
CA MET A 204 5.49 20.48 -13.81
C MET A 204 4.67 21.73 -13.50
N LYS A 205 4.59 22.68 -14.43
CA LYS A 205 3.77 23.90 -14.25
C LYS A 205 2.30 23.54 -13.99
N ARG A 206 1.80 22.54 -14.72
CA ARG A 206 0.45 22.02 -14.55
C ARG A 206 0.26 21.28 -13.22
N VAL A 207 1.27 20.55 -12.72
CA VAL A 207 1.18 19.88 -11.41
C VAL A 207 1.17 20.88 -10.25
N GLN A 208 1.93 21.98 -10.37
CA GLN A 208 2.02 22.99 -9.32
C GLN A 208 0.73 23.80 -9.16
N SER A 209 0.01 24.08 -10.25
CA SER A 209 -1.24 24.85 -10.22
C SER A 209 -2.46 24.07 -9.70
N ILE A 210 -2.40 22.75 -9.64
CA ILE A 210 -3.53 21.92 -9.18
C ILE A 210 -3.56 21.87 -7.64
N SER A 211 -4.78 21.78 -7.09
CA SER A 211 -5.05 21.54 -5.67
C SER A 211 -4.43 20.22 -5.19
N LEU A 212 -4.21 20.07 -3.88
CA LEU A 212 -3.62 18.85 -3.32
C LEU A 212 -4.48 17.61 -3.59
N LEU A 213 -5.80 17.76 -3.57
CA LEU A 213 -6.73 16.67 -3.88
C LEU A 213 -6.68 16.27 -5.36
N GLY A 214 -6.58 17.25 -6.26
CA GLY A 214 -6.41 16.98 -7.69
C GLY A 214 -5.07 16.30 -8.02
N VAL A 215 -4.00 16.67 -7.29
CA VAL A 215 -2.70 15.99 -7.38
C VAL A 215 -2.81 14.54 -6.91
N LEU A 216 -3.44 14.29 -5.76
CA LEU A 216 -3.67 12.94 -5.24
C LEU A 216 -4.42 12.07 -6.27
N GLY A 217 -5.50 12.59 -6.84
CA GLY A 217 -6.29 11.90 -7.87
C GLY A 217 -5.47 11.57 -9.11
N ARG A 218 -4.66 12.52 -9.61
CA ARG A 218 -3.76 12.27 -10.76
C ARG A 218 -2.70 11.23 -10.47
N MET A 219 -2.11 11.26 -9.27
CA MET A 219 -1.13 10.25 -8.86
C MET A 219 -1.78 8.86 -8.83
N LEU A 220 -3.00 8.76 -8.29
CA LEU A 220 -3.73 7.49 -8.19
C LEU A 220 -4.12 6.95 -9.57
N LEU A 221 -4.69 7.81 -10.43
CA LEU A 221 -5.02 7.45 -11.81
C LEU A 221 -3.78 7.00 -12.60
N PHE A 222 -2.63 7.64 -12.37
CA PHE A 222 -1.37 7.21 -12.96
C PHE A 222 -0.97 5.82 -12.46
N ASP A 223 -0.96 5.59 -11.16
CA ASP A 223 -0.51 4.31 -10.58
C ASP A 223 -1.44 3.14 -10.94
N VAL A 224 -2.74 3.39 -11.09
CA VAL A 224 -3.72 2.38 -11.54
C VAL A 224 -3.65 2.16 -13.05
N GLY A 225 -3.49 3.23 -13.84
CA GLY A 225 -3.46 3.15 -15.31
C GLY A 225 -2.13 2.68 -15.90
N PHE A 226 -1.00 2.92 -15.20
CA PHE A 226 0.34 2.60 -15.71
C PHE A 226 0.59 1.09 -15.92
N PRO A 227 0.19 0.19 -15.00
CA PRO A 227 0.24 -1.26 -15.24
C PRO A 227 -0.55 -1.68 -16.48
N LEU A 228 -1.70 -1.06 -16.75
CA LEU A 228 -2.50 -1.35 -17.95
C LEU A 228 -1.78 -0.92 -19.23
N ARG A 229 -1.05 0.21 -19.21
CA ARG A 229 -0.22 0.63 -20.35
C ARG A 229 0.91 -0.37 -20.63
N ILE A 230 1.59 -0.82 -19.59
CA ILE A 230 2.65 -1.84 -19.70
C ILE A 230 2.06 -3.16 -20.20
N TRP A 231 0.91 -3.59 -19.65
CA TRP A 231 0.23 -4.80 -20.10
C TRP A 231 -0.16 -4.71 -21.57
N ARG A 232 -0.76 -3.60 -22.02
CA ARG A 232 -1.08 -3.38 -23.44
C ARG A 232 0.16 -3.41 -24.33
N LEU A 233 1.27 -2.81 -23.90
CA LEU A 233 2.53 -2.85 -24.64
C LEU A 233 3.08 -4.28 -24.75
N ARG A 234 3.07 -5.03 -23.64
CA ARG A 234 3.46 -6.46 -23.64
C ARG A 234 2.61 -7.27 -24.61
N GLN A 235 1.29 -7.08 -24.59
CA GLN A 235 0.39 -7.79 -25.52
C GLN A 235 0.67 -7.42 -26.98
N LYS A 236 0.85 -6.13 -27.29
CA LYS A 236 1.19 -5.66 -28.65
C LYS A 236 2.50 -6.29 -29.16
N MET A 237 3.53 -6.36 -28.32
CA MET A 237 4.83 -6.94 -28.68
C MET A 237 4.75 -8.45 -28.84
N LEU A 238 4.10 -9.16 -27.92
CA LEU A 238 3.87 -10.61 -28.04
C LEU A 238 3.05 -10.96 -29.29
N TRP A 239 2.09 -10.12 -29.68
CA TRP A 239 1.27 -10.34 -30.87
C TRP A 239 2.04 -10.06 -32.16
N SER A 240 2.89 -9.03 -32.17
CA SER A 240 3.81 -8.73 -33.28
C SER A 240 4.85 -9.84 -33.46
N GLU A 241 5.40 -10.34 -32.35
CA GLU A 241 6.34 -11.45 -32.35
C GLU A 241 5.67 -12.76 -32.80
N ARG A 242 4.44 -13.08 -32.36
CA ARG A 242 3.73 -14.30 -32.79
C ARG A 242 3.50 -14.37 -34.30
N ARG A 243 3.45 -13.22 -34.98
CA ARG A 243 3.37 -13.11 -36.45
C ARG A 243 4.70 -13.41 -37.15
N LEU A 244 5.83 -13.25 -36.46
CA LEU A 244 7.18 -13.57 -36.96
C LEU A 244 7.62 -14.99 -36.54
N TRP A 245 7.22 -15.45 -35.34
CA TRP A 245 7.61 -16.76 -34.78
C TRP A 245 6.90 -17.97 -35.39
N SER A 246 5.86 -17.81 -36.22
CA SER A 246 5.37 -18.92 -37.04
C SER A 246 6.39 -19.37 -38.10
N LEU A 247 7.52 -18.65 -38.27
CA LEU A 247 8.52 -18.93 -39.29
C LEU A 247 9.88 -19.42 -38.77
N VAL A 248 10.34 -19.09 -37.55
CA VAL A 248 11.72 -19.42 -37.12
C VAL A 248 11.78 -19.66 -35.61
N GLY A 249 11.89 -20.90 -35.10
CA GLY A 249 11.72 -21.26 -33.68
C GLY A 249 12.89 -20.96 -32.70
N LEU A 250 13.04 -19.71 -32.23
CA LEU A 250 14.13 -19.23 -31.35
C LEU A 250 13.67 -18.26 -30.21
N GLY A 251 12.51 -18.46 -29.60
CA GLY A 251 11.80 -17.44 -28.79
C GLY A 251 12.22 -17.17 -27.33
N ARG A 252 13.32 -17.72 -26.78
CA ARG A 252 13.63 -17.54 -25.33
C ARG A 252 14.53 -16.35 -24.98
N GLY A 253 15.40 -15.90 -25.89
CA GLY A 253 16.36 -14.83 -25.62
C GLY A 253 15.78 -13.41 -25.71
N GLU A 254 14.95 -13.14 -26.73
CA GLU A 254 14.40 -11.81 -27.00
C GLU A 254 13.42 -11.35 -25.92
N ASN A 255 12.60 -12.26 -25.41
CA ASN A 255 11.69 -12.00 -24.28
C ASN A 255 12.44 -11.48 -23.03
N ALA A 256 13.65 -11.97 -22.76
CA ALA A 256 14.44 -11.51 -21.62
C ALA A 256 15.05 -10.11 -21.82
N VAL A 257 15.26 -9.68 -23.06
CA VAL A 257 15.76 -8.33 -23.36
C VAL A 257 14.60 -7.34 -23.37
N LEU A 258 13.45 -7.71 -23.96
CA LEU A 258 12.22 -6.93 -23.91
C LEU A 258 11.78 -6.67 -22.46
N GLU A 259 11.78 -7.71 -21.62
CA GLU A 259 11.40 -7.57 -20.22
C GLU A 259 12.35 -6.65 -19.43
N ARG A 260 13.65 -6.69 -19.75
CA ARG A 260 14.65 -5.77 -19.19
C ARG A 260 14.42 -4.32 -19.65
N ALA A 261 14.13 -4.12 -20.93
CA ALA A 261 13.81 -2.79 -21.47
C ALA A 261 12.55 -2.20 -20.83
N ILE A 262 11.49 -3.01 -20.68
CA ILE A 262 10.25 -2.62 -20.00
C ILE A 262 10.50 -2.34 -18.53
N SER A 263 11.29 -3.17 -17.83
CA SER A 263 11.57 -2.95 -16.40
C SER A 263 12.36 -1.66 -16.18
N MET A 264 13.36 -1.37 -17.02
CA MET A 264 14.12 -0.13 -16.97
C MET A 264 13.24 1.10 -17.23
N ALA A 265 12.42 1.08 -18.30
CA ALA A 265 11.49 2.17 -18.61
C ALA A 265 10.50 2.38 -17.45
N ARG A 266 9.98 1.29 -16.88
CA ARG A 266 9.07 1.32 -15.74
C ARG A 266 9.69 1.96 -14.51
N GLU A 267 10.88 1.50 -14.12
CA GLU A 267 11.59 2.03 -12.96
C GLU A 267 11.87 3.51 -13.13
N GLN A 268 12.29 3.93 -14.33
CA GLN A 268 12.60 5.32 -14.57
C GLN A 268 11.36 6.22 -14.61
N THR A 269 10.27 5.79 -15.25
CA THR A 269 9.01 6.54 -15.22
C THR A 269 8.50 6.68 -13.79
N LEU A 270 8.56 5.63 -12.98
CA LEU A 270 8.10 5.67 -11.59
C LEU A 270 8.97 6.59 -10.73
N LEU A 271 10.29 6.60 -10.91
CA LEU A 271 11.19 7.50 -10.21
C LEU A 271 10.91 8.97 -10.59
N ALA A 272 10.86 9.27 -11.89
CA ALA A 272 10.60 10.62 -12.38
C ALA A 272 9.21 11.12 -11.95
N LYS A 273 8.19 10.24 -11.92
CA LYS A 273 6.87 10.56 -11.35
C LYS A 273 6.96 10.92 -9.86
N LYS A 274 7.73 10.20 -9.06
CA LYS A 274 7.91 10.51 -7.62
C LYS A 274 8.58 11.87 -7.42
N ILE A 275 9.60 12.18 -8.21
CA ILE A 275 10.31 13.47 -8.18
C ILE A 275 9.35 14.61 -8.56
N LEU A 276 8.57 14.45 -9.63
CA LEU A 276 7.57 15.43 -10.07
C LEU A 276 6.54 15.79 -8.99
N PHE A 277 6.09 14.81 -8.20
CA PHE A 277 5.10 15.01 -7.15
C PHE A 277 5.70 15.19 -5.75
N LEU A 278 7.03 15.29 -5.62
CA LEU A 278 7.73 15.26 -4.34
C LEU A 278 7.27 16.39 -3.39
N SER A 279 7.35 17.64 -3.85
CA SER A 279 6.98 18.82 -3.08
C SER A 279 5.53 18.75 -2.58
N LYS A 280 4.59 18.37 -3.45
CA LYS A 280 3.17 18.21 -3.08
C LYS A 280 2.97 17.04 -2.12
N SER A 281 3.68 15.92 -2.32
CA SER A 281 3.61 14.74 -1.44
C SER A 281 4.09 15.06 -0.03
N HIS A 282 5.16 15.85 0.12
CA HIS A 282 5.62 16.35 1.43
C HIS A 282 4.56 17.22 2.11
N ARG A 283 3.97 18.19 1.39
CA ARG A 283 2.91 19.05 1.93
C ARG A 283 1.68 18.24 2.35
N MET A 284 1.28 17.26 1.55
CA MET A 284 0.17 16.36 1.86
C MET A 284 0.48 15.48 3.08
N LEU A 285 1.70 14.96 3.20
CA LEU A 285 2.11 14.17 4.35
C LEU A 285 2.12 15.00 5.63
N HIS A 286 2.54 16.26 5.56
CA HIS A 286 2.48 17.19 6.69
C HIS A 286 1.03 17.43 7.15
N LEU A 287 0.13 17.78 6.22
CA LEU A 287 -1.30 17.97 6.52
C LEU A 287 -1.95 16.68 7.04
N TRP A 288 -1.58 15.53 6.47
CA TRP A 288 -2.06 14.24 6.95
C TRP A 288 -1.69 14.01 8.42
N HIS A 289 -0.46 14.33 8.84
CA HIS A 289 -0.08 14.19 10.25
C HIS A 289 -0.88 15.12 11.17
N ILE A 290 -1.20 16.33 10.72
CA ILE A 290 -2.01 17.31 11.48
C ILE A 290 -3.41 16.77 11.71
N ILE A 291 -4.01 16.07 10.74
CA ILE A 291 -5.38 15.55 10.86
C ILE A 291 -5.41 14.18 11.53
N HIS A 292 -4.52 13.27 11.12
CA HIS A 292 -4.56 11.88 11.55
C HIS A 292 -4.28 11.72 13.05
N ARG A 293 -3.34 12.50 13.62
CA ARG A 293 -2.94 12.37 15.03
C ARG A 293 -4.05 12.79 16.00
N PRO A 294 -4.68 13.97 15.89
CA PRO A 294 -5.79 14.36 16.77
C PRO A 294 -6.93 13.35 16.75
N PHE A 295 -7.36 12.91 15.56
CA PHE A 295 -8.42 11.89 15.44
C PHE A 295 -8.01 10.56 16.10
N SER A 296 -6.74 10.17 15.97
CA SER A 296 -6.22 9.00 16.68
C SER A 296 -6.27 9.19 18.20
N TYR A 297 -5.94 10.37 18.73
CA TYR A 297 -6.03 10.63 20.18
C TYR A 297 -7.48 10.65 20.67
N SER A 298 -8.39 11.28 19.92
CA SER A 298 -9.83 11.24 20.24
C SER A 298 -10.37 9.82 20.26
N PHE A 299 -9.99 8.99 19.28
CA PHE A 299 -10.34 7.57 19.29
C PHE A 299 -9.79 6.87 20.54
N ALA A 300 -8.52 7.10 20.90
CA ALA A 300 -7.92 6.48 22.08
C ALA A 300 -8.67 6.81 23.36
N VAL A 301 -9.03 8.08 23.55
CA VAL A 301 -9.79 8.53 24.72
C VAL A 301 -11.16 7.86 24.75
N LEU A 302 -11.92 7.89 23.65
CA LEU A 302 -13.27 7.32 23.62
C LEU A 302 -13.27 5.79 23.77
N ALA A 303 -12.29 5.10 23.17
CA ALA A 303 -12.12 3.67 23.34
C ALA A 303 -11.78 3.32 24.79
N SER A 304 -10.92 4.11 25.44
CA SER A 304 -10.58 3.92 26.86
C SER A 304 -11.81 4.12 27.76
N ILE A 305 -12.57 5.19 27.52
CA ILE A 305 -13.83 5.45 28.25
C ILE A 305 -14.80 4.28 28.05
N HIS A 306 -14.97 3.80 26.83
CA HIS A 306 -15.84 2.65 26.55
C HIS A 306 -15.41 1.41 27.34
N VAL A 307 -14.14 1.04 27.30
CA VAL A 307 -13.61 -0.14 28.02
C VAL A 307 -13.78 0.02 29.53
N ILE A 308 -13.41 1.16 30.10
CA ILE A 308 -13.54 1.43 31.54
C ILE A 308 -15.00 1.35 31.98
N LEU A 309 -15.92 1.96 31.23
CA LEU A 309 -17.35 1.91 31.56
C LEU A 309 -17.90 0.47 31.52
N MET A 310 -17.52 -0.33 30.52
CA MET A 310 -17.96 -1.73 30.46
C MET A 310 -17.44 -2.54 31.65
N LEU A 311 -16.18 -2.33 32.06
CA LEU A 311 -15.60 -2.97 33.24
C LEU A 311 -16.29 -2.55 34.54
N MET A 312 -16.55 -1.26 34.72
CA MET A 312 -17.21 -0.73 35.91
C MET A 312 -18.66 -1.20 36.05
N LEU A 313 -19.38 -1.32 34.93
CA LEU A 313 -20.77 -1.79 34.90
C LEU A 313 -20.90 -3.32 34.95
N GLY A 314 -19.78 -4.06 34.94
CA GLY A 314 -19.79 -5.52 34.99
C GLY A 314 -20.28 -6.20 33.70
N TYR A 315 -20.25 -5.49 32.57
CA TYR A 315 -20.55 -6.07 31.26
C TYR A 315 -19.29 -6.74 30.70
N TYR A 316 -19.05 -7.99 31.11
CA TYR A 316 -18.09 -8.92 30.51
C TYR A 316 -18.85 -10.01 29.73
#